data_AF-A0A822BU92-F1
#
_entry.id   AF-A0A822BU92-F1
#
_cell.length_a   1.000
_cell.length_b   1.000
_cell.length_c   1.000
_cell.angle_alpha   90.00
_cell.angle_beta   90.00
_cell.angle_gamma   90.00
#
_symmetry.space_group_name_H-M   'P 1'
#
loop_
_entity.id
_entity.type
_entity.pdbx_description
1 polymer ?
#
loop_
_entity_poly.entity_id
_entity_poly.type
_entity_poly.pdbx_seq_one_letter_code
_entity_poly.pdbx_strand_id
1 'polypeptide(L)' 'MSSNNSSVASSSSSSSSNSNTNSTYESSLDQLRSLLPNSNAKGMSDYDVVRSATDYIQTLMKDT' A
#
# COMPACT_ATOMS: atom_id res chain seq x y z
N MET A 1 29.55 -48.91 -0.50
CA MET A 1 29.57 -48.01 0.66
C MET A 1 29.54 -46.57 0.15
N SER A 2 28.53 -45.84 0.62
CA SER A 2 28.32 -44.39 0.62
C SER A 2 28.44 -43.57 -0.67
N SER A 3 27.28 -43.22 -1.22
CA SER A 3 27.08 -42.22 -2.27
C SER A 3 27.15 -40.79 -1.71
N ASN A 4 27.84 -39.96 -2.49
CA ASN A 4 27.88 -38.49 -2.58
C ASN A 4 27.15 -37.65 -1.53
N ASN A 5 27.97 -36.90 -0.79
CA ASN A 5 27.62 -35.69 -0.07
C ASN A 5 27.67 -34.48 -1.02
N SER A 6 26.53 -33.87 -1.35
CA SER A 6 26.47 -32.49 -1.86
C SER A 6 25.05 -31.93 -1.80
N SER A 7 24.52 -31.71 -0.59
CA SER A 7 23.37 -30.81 -0.40
C SER A 7 23.88 -29.37 -0.32
N VAL A 8 24.00 -28.75 -1.49
CA VAL A 8 24.06 -27.29 -1.60
C VAL A 8 22.71 -26.74 -1.14
N ALA A 9 22.64 -26.34 0.13
CA ALA A 9 21.50 -25.61 0.65
C ALA A 9 21.50 -24.23 -0.01
N SER A 10 20.61 -24.09 -0.99
CA SER A 10 20.28 -22.84 -1.67
C SER A 10 20.17 -21.72 -0.65
N SER A 11 21.00 -20.69 -0.82
CA SER A 11 20.85 -19.40 -0.19
C SER A 11 19.47 -18.84 -0.56
N SER A 12 18.50 -19.00 0.33
CA SER A 12 17.21 -18.32 0.25
C SER A 12 17.44 -16.84 0.56
N SER A 13 17.86 -16.10 -0.47
CA SER A 13 17.75 -14.65 -0.52
C SER A 13 16.28 -14.28 -0.59
N SER A 14 15.66 -14.03 0.56
CA SER A 14 14.28 -13.54 0.62
C SER A 14 14.26 -12.17 1.29
N SER A 15 14.65 -11.18 0.49
CA SER A 15 14.28 -9.75 0.53
C SER A 15 13.60 -9.25 1.82
N SER A 16 14.39 -8.83 2.80
CA SER A 16 13.92 -8.16 4.01
C SER A 16 14.13 -6.64 3.92
N SER A 17 13.51 -5.98 2.92
CA SER A 17 13.69 -4.52 2.77
C SER A 17 12.45 -3.73 2.32
N ASN A 18 11.27 -4.34 2.22
CA ASN A 18 10.09 -3.62 1.71
C ASN A 18 8.99 -3.32 2.76
N SER A 19 9.21 -3.63 4.03
CA SER A 19 8.19 -3.46 5.06
C SER A 19 7.89 -1.98 5.37
N ASN A 20 8.84 -1.07 5.17
CA ASN A 20 8.67 0.35 5.51
C ASN A 20 7.83 1.14 4.51
N THR A 21 7.95 0.88 3.21
CA THR A 21 7.21 1.60 2.16
C THR A 21 5.72 1.26 2.19
N ASN A 22 5.40 0.00 2.50
CA ASN A 22 4.03 -0.47 2.62
C ASN A 22 3.30 0.18 3.81
N SER A 23 4.01 0.38 4.94
CA SER A 23 3.42 1.00 6.13
C SER A 23 3.07 2.48 5.91
N THR A 24 3.93 3.22 5.21
CA THR A 24 3.68 4.63 4.88
C THR A 24 2.54 4.78 3.88
N TYR A 25 2.42 3.87 2.91
CA TYR A 25 1.37 3.88 1.90
C TYR A 25 -0.02 3.69 2.53
N GLU A 26 -0.19 2.64 3.33
CA GLU A 26 -1.45 2.36 4.02
C GLU A 26 -1.85 3.50 4.98
N SER A 27 -0.88 4.05 5.71
CA SER A 27 -1.12 5.21 6.61
C SER A 27 -1.59 6.45 5.84
N SER A 28 -1.02 6.71 4.66
CA SER A 28 -1.42 7.85 3.82
C SER A 28 -2.81 7.66 3.23
N LEU A 29 -3.16 6.43 2.85
CA LEU A 29 -4.51 6.09 2.40
C LEU A 29 -5.55 6.27 3.50
N ASP A 30 -5.26 5.83 4.73
CA ASP A 30 -6.18 6.02 5.85
C ASP A 30 -6.43 7.51 6.17
N GLN A 31 -5.39 8.34 6.08
CA GLN A 31 -5.54 9.79 6.19
C GLN A 31 -6.41 10.37 5.07
N LEU A 32 -6.19 9.95 3.82
CA LEU A 32 -7.02 10.36 2.68
C LEU A 32 -8.49 9.96 2.88
N ARG A 33 -8.76 8.75 3.37
CA ARG A 33 -10.11 8.26 3.68
C ARG A 33 -10.79 9.11 4.76
N SER A 34 -10.04 9.56 5.77
CA SER A 34 -10.55 10.40 6.86
C SER A 34 -10.93 11.82 6.41
N LEU A 35 -10.21 12.36 5.42
CA LEU A 35 -10.44 13.70 4.89
C LEU A 35 -11.58 13.76 3.86
N LEU A 36 -12.01 12.61 3.34
CA LEU A 36 -13.11 12.54 2.39
C LEU A 36 -14.45 12.78 3.10
N PRO A 37 -15.33 13.63 2.56
CA PRO A 37 -16.64 13.89 3.15
C PRO A 37 -17.56 12.66 3.16
N ASN A 38 -17.25 11.63 2.36
CA ASN A 38 -17.99 10.38 2.34
C ASN A 38 -17.39 9.38 3.34
N SER A 39 -17.94 9.33 4.57
CA SER A 39 -17.50 8.45 5.66
C SER A 39 -17.61 6.94 5.37
N ASN A 40 -18.12 6.55 4.21
CA ASN A 40 -18.23 5.16 3.75
C ASN A 40 -16.99 4.66 2.98
N ALA A 41 -15.82 5.28 3.19
CA ALA A 41 -14.55 4.82 2.62
C ALA A 41 -14.13 3.41 3.12
N LYS A 42 -14.82 2.88 4.14
CA LYS A 42 -14.60 1.52 4.65
C LYS A 42 -15.14 0.49 3.65
N GLY A 43 -14.26 0.00 2.78
CA GLY A 43 -14.58 -0.94 1.71
C GLY A 43 -14.41 -0.36 0.30
N MET A 44 -13.99 0.90 0.17
CA MET A 44 -13.58 1.47 -1.11
C MET A 44 -12.21 0.92 -1.52
N SER A 45 -12.02 0.70 -2.83
CA SER A 45 -10.71 0.36 -3.35
C SER A 45 -9.75 1.55 -3.19
N ASP A 46 -8.45 1.29 -3.08
CA ASP A 46 -7.45 2.37 -2.94
C ASP A 46 -7.48 3.33 -4.13
N TYR A 47 -7.79 2.81 -5.32
CA TYR A 47 -8.01 3.62 -6.51
C TYR A 47 -9.19 4.59 -6.34
N ASP A 48 -10.32 4.10 -5.82
CA ASP A 48 -11.51 4.91 -5.60
C ASP A 48 -11.28 5.97 -4.52
N VAL A 49 -10.49 5.66 -3.48
CA VAL A 49 -10.08 6.63 -2.45
C VAL A 49 -9.27 7.75 -3.08
N VAL A 50 -8.23 7.43 -3.85
CA VAL A 50 -7.37 8.43 -4.51
C VAL A 50 -8.15 9.26 -5.52
N ARG A 51 -9.02 8.62 -6.30
CA ARG A 51 -9.89 9.31 -7.27
C ARG A 51 -10.85 10.28 -6.59
N SER A 52 -11.52 9.83 -5.54
CA SER A 52 -12.45 10.67 -4.77
C SER A 52 -11.73 11.84 -4.10
N ALA A 53 -10.51 11.60 -3.58
CA ALA A 53 -9.70 12.65 -2.98
C ALA A 53 -9.29 13.70 -4.02
N THR A 54 -8.92 13.27 -5.22
CA THR A 54 -8.57 14.16 -6.33
C THR A 54 -9.76 15.01 -6.76
N ASP A 55 -10.94 14.41 -6.87
CA ASP A 55 -12.18 15.10 -7.25
C ASP A 55 -12.60 16.14 -6.19
N TYR A 56 -12.49 15.76 -4.91
CA TYR A 56 -12.78 16.65 -3.79
C TYR A 56 -11.81 17.85 -3.75
N ILE A 57 -10.51 17.62 -3.95
CA ILE A 57 -9.52 18.70 -4.04
C ILE A 57 -9.85 19.63 -5.20
N GLN A 58 -10.18 19.10 -6.38
CA GLN A 58 -10.55 19.94 -7.52
C GLN A 58 -11.81 20.78 -7.27
N THR A 59 -12.76 20.25 -6.52
CA THR A 59 -13.95 20.99 -6.10
C THR A 59 -13.55 22.15 -5.17
N LEU A 60 -12.78 21.87 -4.11
CA LEU A 60 -12.31 22.91 -3.19
C LEU A 60 -11.51 24.02 -3.87
N MET A 61 -10.69 23.66 -4.86
CA MET A 61 -9.88 24.61 -5.63
C MET A 61 -10.72 25.46 -6.61
N LYS A 62 -11.90 25.00 -7.01
CA LYS A 62 -12.81 25.76 -7.88
C LYS A 62 -13.59 26.84 -7.13
N ASP A 63 -13.80 26.63 -5.84
CA ASP A 63 -14.55 27.54 -4.96
C ASP A 63 -13.64 28.57 -4.24
N THR A 64 -12.35 28.62 -4.58
CA THR A 64 -11.36 29.59 -4.04
C THR A 64 -10.91 30.57 -5.12
#